data_AF-A0A9N8ZLC6-F1
#
_entry.id   AF-A0A9N8ZLC6-F1
#
_cell.length_a   1.000
_cell.length_b   1.000
_cell.length_c   1.000
_cell.angle_alpha   90.00
_cell.angle_beta   90.00
_cell.angle_gamma   90.00
#
_symmetry.space_group_name_H-M   'P 1'
#
loop_
_entity.id
_entity.type
_entity.pdbx_description
1 polymer ?
#
loop_
_entity_poly.entity_id
_entity_poly.type
_entity_poly.pdbx_seq_one_letter_code
_entity_poly.pdbx_strand_id
1 'polypeptide(L)'
;SLTITSRSLAGVANNSQNSNGKEGFGTKAWRNTLLICLAGFAWYHLDRYLTKNGEVKHPITEVIESLMTPESEWKRINSVNRKTANILANDRLLFGEAKRPPIHRLMHPECFERTSPFLIEPGTDVDLSDLVVKNDYD
;
A
#
# COMPACT_ATOMS: atom_id res chain seq x y z
N SER A 1 21.87 -52.99 -82.01
CA SER A 1 23.07 -52.56 -81.28
C SER A 1 22.62 -51.73 -80.09
N LEU A 2 22.87 -52.21 -78.87
CA LEU A 2 22.50 -51.55 -77.62
C LEU A 2 23.64 -50.62 -77.21
N THR A 3 23.33 -49.37 -76.86
CA THR A 3 24.27 -48.52 -76.14
C THR A 3 23.53 -47.90 -74.96
N ILE A 4 23.84 -48.45 -73.79
CA ILE A 4 23.39 -48.02 -72.47
C ILE A 4 24.32 -46.88 -72.06
N THR A 5 23.77 -45.69 -71.80
CA THR A 5 24.50 -44.60 -71.15
C THR A 5 23.89 -44.38 -69.77
N SER A 6 24.76 -44.50 -68.77
CA SER A 6 24.48 -44.58 -67.34
C SER A 6 23.91 -43.27 -66.77
N ARG A 7 22.96 -43.41 -65.83
CA ARG A 7 22.45 -42.33 -65.00
C ARG A 7 23.45 -42.07 -63.87
N SER A 8 23.93 -40.83 -63.75
CA SER A 8 24.68 -40.36 -62.58
C SER A 8 23.70 -39.83 -61.53
N LEU A 9 23.61 -40.53 -60.40
CA LEU A 9 23.02 -40.04 -59.15
C LEU A 9 24.17 -39.45 -58.31
N ALA A 10 24.28 -38.13 -58.27
CA ALA A 10 25.08 -37.44 -57.27
C ALA A 10 24.18 -36.40 -56.60
N GLY A 11 23.85 -36.67 -55.33
CA GLY A 11 23.02 -35.82 -54.50
C GLY A 11 23.56 -34.41 -54.44
N VAL A 12 22.74 -33.45 -54.84
CA VAL A 12 22.97 -32.04 -54.53
C VAL A 12 22.64 -31.87 -53.06
N ALA A 13 23.70 -31.88 -52.24
CA ALA A 13 23.65 -31.55 -50.84
C ALA A 13 22.99 -30.17 -50.66
N ASN A 14 21.97 -30.12 -49.80
CA ASN A 14 21.41 -28.88 -49.28
C ASN A 14 22.49 -28.13 -48.51
N ASN A 15 23.17 -27.20 -49.18
CA ASN A 15 24.07 -26.27 -48.53
C ASN A 15 23.20 -25.12 -48.03
N SER A 16 22.66 -25.24 -46.82
CA SER A 16 22.13 -24.11 -46.05
C SER A 16 23.31 -23.19 -45.72
N GLN A 17 23.70 -22.37 -46.70
CA GLN A 17 24.50 -21.19 -46.48
C GLN A 17 23.67 -20.22 -45.65
N ASN A 18 23.69 -20.39 -44.33
CA ASN A 18 23.35 -19.33 -43.40
C ASN A 18 24.33 -18.20 -43.71
N SER A 19 23.84 -17.12 -44.33
CA SER A 19 24.64 -15.91 -44.47
C SER A 19 24.93 -15.41 -43.06
N ASN A 20 26.12 -15.72 -42.54
CA ASN A 20 26.64 -15.09 -41.33
C ASN A 20 26.70 -13.59 -41.64
N GLY A 21 25.69 -12.86 -41.18
CA GLY A 21 25.49 -11.46 -41.51
C GLY A 21 26.58 -10.64 -40.86
N LYS A 22 27.69 -10.42 -41.58
CA LYS A 22 28.79 -9.48 -41.29
C LYS A 22 28.78 -8.98 -39.83
N GLU A 23 29.19 -9.85 -38.92
CA GLU A 23 29.26 -9.57 -37.49
C GLU A 23 30.48 -8.68 -37.23
N GLY A 24 30.37 -7.41 -37.61
CA GLY A 24 31.41 -6.41 -37.39
C GLY A 24 31.02 -5.44 -36.28
N PHE A 25 32.04 -4.86 -35.64
CA PHE A 25 31.92 -3.76 -34.66
C PHE A 25 31.22 -2.49 -35.21
N GLY A 26 30.91 -2.45 -36.51
CA GLY A 26 30.12 -1.39 -37.17
C GLY A 26 28.62 -1.69 -37.32
N THR A 27 28.12 -2.78 -36.74
CA THR A 27 26.67 -3.10 -36.75
C THR A 27 25.87 -2.06 -35.95
N LYS A 28 24.57 -1.93 -36.27
CA LYS A 28 23.68 -0.94 -35.62
C LYS A 28 23.66 -1.07 -34.09
N ALA A 29 23.86 -2.29 -33.56
CA ALA A 29 23.97 -2.53 -32.13
C ALA A 29 25.17 -1.80 -31.51
N TRP A 30 26.38 -1.98 -32.05
CA TRP A 30 27.60 -1.32 -31.55
C TRP A 30 27.60 0.19 -31.75
N ARG A 31 27.03 0.68 -32.86
CA ARG A 31 26.87 2.12 -33.07
C ARG A 31 25.94 2.73 -32.03
N ASN A 32 24.82 2.08 -31.73
CA ASN A 32 23.87 2.58 -30.74
C ASN A 32 24.44 2.50 -29.32
N THR A 33 25.18 1.44 -28.95
CA THR A 33 25.83 1.35 -27.63
C THR A 33 26.92 2.40 -27.47
N LEU A 34 27.71 2.68 -28.51
CA LEU A 34 28.72 3.75 -28.47
C LEU A 34 28.06 5.13 -28.34
N LEU A 35 26.97 5.39 -29.09
CA LEU A 35 26.20 6.63 -28.95
C LEU A 35 25.61 6.80 -27.54
N ILE A 36 25.07 5.73 -26.93
CA ILE A 36 24.56 5.78 -25.56
C ILE A 36 25.69 6.08 -24.57
N CYS A 37 26.85 5.46 -24.75
CA CYS A 37 28.01 5.69 -23.87
C CYS A 37 28.52 7.13 -23.99
N LEU A 38 28.62 7.65 -25.22
CA LEU A 38 29.03 9.04 -25.50
C LEU A 38 28.01 10.05 -24.96
N ALA A 39 26.71 9.77 -25.14
CA ALA A 39 25.64 10.59 -24.59
C ALA A 39 25.69 10.60 -23.05
N GLY A 40 25.89 9.45 -22.41
CA GLY A 40 26.07 9.35 -20.96
C GLY A 40 27.29 10.13 -20.45
N PHE A 41 28.41 10.07 -21.18
CA PHE A 41 29.63 10.82 -20.83
C PHE A 41 29.44 12.34 -21.00
N ALA A 42 28.83 12.77 -22.10
CA ALA A 42 28.50 14.18 -22.34
C ALA A 42 27.53 14.70 -21.28
N TRP A 43 26.52 13.90 -20.90
CA TRP A 43 25.60 14.21 -19.83
C TRP A 43 26.30 14.35 -18.48
N TYR A 44 27.16 13.39 -18.11
CA TYR A 44 27.93 13.45 -16.86
C TYR A 44 28.81 14.70 -16.78
N HIS A 45 29.46 15.08 -17.88
CA HIS A 45 30.31 16.26 -17.91
C HIS A 45 29.50 17.56 -17.84
N LEU A 46 28.33 17.61 -18.49
CA LEU A 46 27.39 18.73 -18.42
C LEU A 46 26.81 18.87 -17.01
N ASP A 47 26.38 17.76 -16.42
CA ASP A 47 25.88 17.68 -15.05
C ASP A 47 26.94 18.22 -14.07
N ARG A 48 28.18 17.72 -14.16
CA ARG A 48 29.28 18.18 -13.31
C ARG A 48 29.63 19.66 -13.50
N TYR A 49 29.46 20.21 -14.70
CA TYR A 49 29.68 21.64 -14.98
C TYR A 49 28.59 22.52 -14.37
N LEU A 50 27.33 22.04 -14.41
CA LEU A 50 26.18 22.74 -13.83
C LEU A 50 26.17 22.64 -12.30
N THR A 51 26.50 21.48 -11.72
CA THR A 51 26.52 21.27 -10.26
C THR A 51 27.71 21.94 -9.57
N LYS A 52 28.82 22.21 -10.28
CA LYS A 52 30.07 22.72 -9.68
C LYS A 52 29.93 24.10 -9.01
N ASN A 53 28.93 24.88 -9.40
CA ASN A 53 28.81 26.27 -8.94
C ASN A 53 27.87 26.46 -7.76
N GLY A 54 27.17 25.43 -7.25
CA GLY A 54 26.43 25.45 -5.98
C GLY A 54 25.27 26.46 -5.81
N GLU A 55 25.21 27.48 -6.67
CA GLU A 55 24.31 28.63 -6.58
C GLU A 55 23.31 28.68 -7.73
N VAL A 56 23.59 27.98 -8.85
CA VAL A 56 22.72 27.95 -10.03
C VAL A 56 21.94 26.65 -10.07
N LYS A 57 20.61 26.75 -9.96
CA LYS A 57 19.68 25.60 -10.04
C LYS A 57 19.84 24.93 -11.40
N HIS A 58 19.85 23.60 -11.44
CA HIS A 58 19.91 22.88 -12.73
C HIS A 58 18.73 23.31 -13.61
N PRO A 59 18.93 23.56 -14.92
CA PRO A 59 17.86 24.01 -15.81
C PRO A 59 16.70 23.00 -15.89
N ILE A 60 17.01 21.71 -15.72
CA ILE A 60 16.00 20.65 -15.63
C ILE A 60 15.17 20.82 -14.35
N THR A 61 15.81 21.12 -13.23
CA THR A 61 15.13 21.35 -11.95
C THR A 61 14.30 22.63 -11.97
N GLU A 62 14.74 23.68 -12.66
CA GLU A 62 13.96 24.92 -12.87
C GLU A 62 12.73 24.65 -13.72
N VAL A 63 12.85 23.88 -14.80
CA VAL A 63 11.69 23.46 -15.62
C VAL A 63 10.72 22.62 -14.78
N ILE A 64 11.22 21.64 -14.03
CA ILE A 64 10.38 20.81 -13.14
C ILE A 64 9.69 21.67 -12.08
N GLU A 65 10.40 22.62 -11.47
CA GLU A 65 9.84 23.55 -10.49
C GLU A 65 8.76 24.45 -11.08
N SER A 66 8.96 24.95 -12.30
CA SER A 66 7.95 25.78 -12.98
C SER A 66 6.66 25.03 -13.29
N LEU A 67 6.74 23.70 -13.47
CA LEU A 67 5.58 22.83 -13.67
C LEU A 67 4.95 22.35 -12.35
N MET A 68 5.67 22.46 -11.23
CA MET A 68 5.24 21.94 -9.94
C MET A 68 4.56 23.02 -9.10
N THR A 69 3.60 22.62 -8.27
CA THR A 69 3.01 23.51 -7.26
C THR A 69 4.09 23.99 -6.29
N PRO A 70 4.15 25.29 -5.95
CA PRO A 70 5.19 25.82 -5.07
C PRO A 70 5.16 25.17 -3.68
N GLU A 71 6.34 25.03 -3.08
CA GLU A 71 6.51 24.39 -1.78
C GLU A 71 5.66 25.06 -0.67
N SER A 72 5.46 26.37 -0.75
CA SER A 72 4.64 27.14 0.20
C SER A 72 3.21 26.60 0.30
N GLU A 73 2.60 26.23 -0.82
CA GLU A 73 1.25 25.69 -0.87
C GLU A 73 1.19 24.28 -0.28
N TRP A 74 2.17 23.42 -0.62
CA TRP A 74 2.28 22.10 0.01
C TRP A 74 2.49 22.20 1.52
N LYS A 75 3.32 23.14 1.98
CA LYS A 75 3.55 23.39 3.40
C LYS A 75 2.28 23.86 4.10
N ARG A 76 1.49 24.73 3.45
CA ARG A 76 0.18 25.18 3.94
C ARG A 76 -0.79 24.00 4.07
N ILE A 77 -0.96 23.19 3.02
CA ILE A 77 -1.83 22.00 3.03
C ILE A 77 -1.40 21.01 4.11
N ASN A 78 -0.10 20.72 4.19
CA ASN A 78 0.45 19.81 5.21
C ASN A 78 0.28 20.35 6.63
N SER A 79 0.30 21.67 6.84
CA SER A 79 0.03 22.26 8.15
C SER A 79 -1.43 22.06 8.57
N VAL A 80 -2.38 22.20 7.64
CA VAL A 80 -3.81 21.96 7.89
C VAL A 80 -4.05 20.49 8.19
N ASN A 81 -3.53 19.59 7.35
CA ASN A 81 -3.68 18.15 7.54
C ASN A 81 -3.10 17.67 8.88
N ARG A 82 -1.95 18.21 9.28
CA ARG A 82 -1.35 17.92 10.60
C ARG A 82 -2.25 18.38 11.76
N LYS A 83 -2.87 19.57 11.65
CA LYS A 83 -3.82 20.05 12.67
C LYS A 83 -5.04 19.16 12.76
N THR A 84 -5.63 18.79 11.62
CA THR A 84 -6.80 17.90 11.58
C THR A 84 -6.50 16.53 12.16
N ALA A 85 -5.34 15.94 11.82
CA ALA A 85 -4.91 14.67 12.39
C ALA A 85 -4.72 14.75 13.92
N ASN A 86 -4.19 15.87 14.42
CA ASN A 86 -4.05 16.09 15.86
C ASN A 86 -5.42 16.21 16.56
N ILE A 87 -6.35 16.97 15.98
CA ILE A 87 -7.72 17.09 16.50
C ILE A 87 -8.38 15.71 16.57
N LEU A 88 -8.30 14.92 15.49
CA LEU A 88 -8.86 13.57 15.44
C LEU A 88 -8.23 12.63 16.47
N ALA A 89 -6.91 12.74 16.69
CA ALA A 89 -6.22 11.94 17.69
C ALA A 89 -6.69 12.29 19.12
N ASN A 90 -6.85 13.58 19.42
CA ASN A 90 -7.39 14.02 20.72
C ASN A 90 -8.84 13.57 20.90
N ASP A 91 -9.67 13.68 19.85
CA ASP A 91 -11.05 13.22 19.86
C ASP A 91 -11.15 11.73 20.18
N ARG A 92 -10.27 10.93 19.53
CA ARG A 92 -10.16 9.50 19.80
C ARG A 92 -9.67 9.19 21.21
N LEU A 93 -8.79 10.00 21.80
CA LEU A 93 -8.40 9.84 23.20
C LEU A 93 -9.57 10.14 24.15
N LEU A 94 -10.28 11.25 23.92
CA LEU A 94 -11.44 11.65 24.73
C LEU A 94 -12.56 10.62 24.70
N PHE A 95 -12.89 10.10 23.52
CA PHE A 95 -13.97 9.13 23.35
C PHE A 95 -13.52 7.67 23.45
N GLY A 96 -12.21 7.39 23.39
CA GLY A 96 -11.66 6.05 23.48
C GLY A 96 -11.77 5.44 24.88
N GLU A 97 -11.77 6.26 25.92
CA GLU A 97 -11.97 5.82 27.31
C GLU A 97 -13.44 5.71 27.69
N ALA A 98 -14.35 6.31 26.90
CA ALA A 98 -15.78 6.23 27.14
C ALA A 98 -16.30 4.81 26.87
N LYS A 99 -16.40 4.00 27.93
CA LYS A 99 -17.08 2.70 27.85
C LYS A 99 -18.57 2.92 27.57
N ARG A 100 -19.10 2.30 26.51
CA ARG A 100 -20.55 2.22 26.32
C ARG A 100 -21.16 1.60 27.59
N PRO A 101 -22.27 2.14 28.11
CA PRO A 101 -22.93 1.53 29.26
C PRO A 101 -23.24 0.06 28.93
N PRO A 102 -23.01 -0.88 29.87
CA PRO A 102 -23.31 -2.28 29.62
C PRO A 102 -24.81 -2.43 29.33
N ILE A 103 -25.14 -2.96 28.15
CA ILE A 103 -26.53 -3.24 27.78
C ILE A 103 -26.93 -4.54 28.47
N HIS A 104 -27.70 -4.43 29.55
CA HIS A 104 -28.32 -5.59 30.18
C HIS A 104 -29.52 -6.04 29.34
N ARG A 105 -29.34 -7.10 28.54
CA ARG A 105 -30.45 -7.74 27.82
C ARG A 105 -31.09 -8.75 28.75
N LEU A 106 -32.31 -8.45 29.18
CA LEU A 106 -33.09 -9.40 29.95
C LEU A 106 -33.54 -10.53 29.03
N MET A 107 -33.30 -11.77 29.43
CA MET A 107 -33.72 -12.96 28.68
C MET A 107 -35.26 -13.06 28.63
N HIS A 108 -35.94 -12.59 29.68
CA HIS A 108 -37.40 -12.65 29.82
C HIS A 108 -37.94 -11.29 30.33
N PRO A 109 -38.24 -10.33 29.44
CA PRO A 109 -38.83 -9.04 29.85
C PRO A 109 -40.24 -9.23 30.42
N GLU A 110 -40.93 -10.29 30.01
CA GLU A 110 -42.28 -10.67 30.46
C GLU A 110 -42.35 -10.98 31.96
N CYS A 111 -41.22 -11.23 32.62
CA CYS A 111 -41.19 -11.52 34.06
C CYS A 111 -41.65 -10.34 34.92
N PHE A 112 -41.58 -9.10 34.43
CA PHE A 112 -42.09 -7.94 35.16
C PHE A 112 -43.62 -7.88 35.20
N GLU A 113 -44.28 -8.41 34.18
CA GLU A 113 -45.74 -8.50 34.09
C GLU A 113 -46.27 -9.76 34.80
N ARG A 114 -45.39 -10.70 35.14
CA ARG A 114 -45.76 -11.94 35.81
C ARG A 114 -45.96 -11.69 37.30
N THR A 115 -47.17 -11.30 37.67
CA THR A 115 -47.65 -11.32 39.06
C THR A 115 -47.41 -12.71 39.68
N SER A 116 -47.07 -12.72 40.97
CA SER A 116 -46.98 -13.95 41.77
C SER A 116 -48.27 -14.78 41.60
N PRO A 117 -48.19 -16.10 41.35
CA PRO A 117 -49.37 -16.97 41.28
C PRO A 117 -50.25 -16.92 42.53
N PHE A 118 -49.69 -16.46 43.65
CA PHE A 118 -50.34 -16.33 44.94
C PHE A 118 -50.86 -14.92 45.23
N LEU A 119 -50.88 -14.01 44.23
CA LEU A 119 -51.29 -12.60 44.35
C LEU A 119 -50.59 -11.86 45.51
N ILE A 120 -49.33 -12.19 45.77
CA ILE A 120 -48.54 -11.51 46.80
C ILE A 120 -48.13 -10.14 46.25
N GLU A 121 -48.53 -9.06 46.93
CA GLU A 121 -48.15 -7.70 46.56
C GLU A 121 -46.64 -7.53 46.74
N PRO A 122 -45.91 -6.94 45.77
CA PRO A 122 -44.48 -6.72 45.92
C PRO A 122 -44.18 -5.92 47.20
N GLY A 123 -43.35 -6.50 48.08
CA GLY A 123 -42.99 -5.91 49.38
C GLY A 123 -43.80 -6.40 50.59
N THR A 124 -44.77 -7.32 50.41
CA THR A 124 -45.48 -7.94 51.55
C THR A 124 -44.70 -9.09 52.21
N ASP A 125 -43.81 -9.75 51.48
CA ASP A 125 -42.98 -10.82 52.02
C ASP A 125 -41.56 -10.29 52.26
N VAL A 126 -41.04 -10.51 53.47
CA VAL A 126 -39.69 -10.09 53.88
C VAL A 126 -38.84 -11.35 54.00
N ASP A 127 -37.68 -11.36 53.36
CA ASP A 127 -36.75 -12.48 53.50
C ASP A 127 -36.16 -12.48 54.91
N LEU A 128 -36.66 -13.40 55.76
CA LEU A 128 -36.21 -13.60 57.13
C LEU A 128 -35.21 -14.76 57.25
N SER A 129 -34.66 -15.24 56.14
CA SER A 129 -33.76 -16.41 56.16
C SER A 129 -32.45 -16.19 56.93
N ASP A 130 -32.05 -14.93 57.16
CA ASP A 130 -30.89 -14.53 57.97
C ASP A 130 -31.26 -14.00 59.38
N LEU A 131 -32.51 -14.21 59.84
CA LEU A 131 -32.95 -13.73 61.13
C LEU A 131 -32.45 -14.65 62.27
N VAL A 132 -31.44 -14.21 63.01
CA VAL A 132 -31.01 -14.86 64.25
C VAL A 132 -31.90 -14.38 65.41
N VAL A 133 -32.84 -15.22 65.84
CA VAL A 133 -33.70 -14.94 67.01
C VAL A 133 -32.90 -15.11 68.29
N LYS A 134 -32.80 -14.04 69.10
CA LYS A 134 -32.21 -14.11 70.43
C LYS A 134 -33.18 -14.80 71.39
N ASN A 135 -32.74 -15.86 72.07
CA ASN A 135 -33.49 -16.51 73.15
C ASN A 135 -33.04 -15.97 74.51
N ASP A 136 -33.98 -15.80 75.45
CA ASP A 136 -33.75 -15.21 76.79
C ASP A 136 -33.06 -16.16 77.79
N TYR A 137 -32.59 -17.32 77.34
CA TYR A 137 -31.96 -18.35 78.18
C TYR A 137 -30.43 -18.40 78.07
N ASP A 138 -29.79 -17.44 77.36
CA ASP A 138 -28.34 -17.20 77.33
C ASP A 138 -27.99 -15.75 77.74
#